data_AF-A0A523XMF8-F1
#
_entry.id   AF-A0A523XMF8-F1
#
_cell.length_a   1.000
_cell.length_b   1.000
_cell.length_c   1.000
_cell.angle_alpha   90.00
_cell.angle_beta   90.00
_cell.angle_gamma   90.00
#
_symmetry.space_group_name_H-M   'P 1'
#
loop_
_entity.id
_entity.type
_entity.pdbx_description
1 polymer ?
#
loop_
_entity_poly.entity_id
_entity_poly.type
_entity_poly.pdbx_seq_one_letter_code
_entity_poly.pdbx_strand_id
1 'polypeptide(L)' 'MSKKATYTVIGAGNGGKAMAAHLGLMGFRVTLYNRTAARVEAI' A
#
# COMPACT_ATOMS: atom_id res chain seq x y z
N MET A 1 9.46 -13.27 18.77
CA MET A 1 9.18 -12.02 18.03
C MET A 1 7.77 -12.09 17.47
N SER A 2 6.92 -11.08 17.72
CA SER A 2 5.58 -11.00 17.13
C SER A 2 5.68 -10.76 15.61
N LYS A 3 4.97 -11.56 14.82
CA LYS A 3 4.93 -11.40 13.36
C LYS A 3 4.06 -10.19 13.04
N LYS A 4 4.64 -9.14 12.46
CA LYS A 4 3.88 -7.96 12.02
C LYS A 4 2.85 -8.36 10.95
N ALA A 5 1.65 -7.81 11.03
CA ALA A 5 0.62 -7.99 10.02
C ALA A 5 1.11 -7.48 8.65
N THR A 6 0.66 -8.14 7.59
CA THR A 6 0.90 -7.73 6.20
C THR A 6 -0.39 -7.20 5.61
N TYR A 7 -0.33 -6.04 4.97
CA TYR A 7 -1.51 -5.37 4.42
C TYR A 7 -1.47 -5.34 2.89
N THR A 8 -2.64 -5.47 2.28
CA THR A 8 -2.82 -5.16 0.86
C THR A 8 -3.86 -4.05 0.75
N VAL A 9 -3.49 -2.94 0.12
CA VAL A 9 -4.40 -1.84 -0.20
C VAL A 9 -4.87 -2.00 -1.64
N ILE A 10 -6.18 -2.15 -1.83
CA ILE A 10 -6.80 -2.28 -3.16
C ILE A 10 -7.32 -0.92 -3.62
N GLY A 11 -6.80 -0.44 -4.75
CA GLY A 11 -7.13 0.83 -5.37
C GLY A 11 -6.04 1.89 -5.18
N ALA A 12 -5.38 2.30 -6.25
CA ALA A 12 -4.32 3.32 -6.24
C ALA A 12 -4.84 4.72 -6.60
N GLY A 13 -5.99 5.11 -6.02
CA GLY A 13 -6.41 6.51 -5.95
C GLY A 13 -5.69 7.26 -4.83
N ASN A 14 -5.97 8.55 -4.63
CA ASN A 14 -5.27 9.37 -3.62
C ASN A 14 -5.35 8.76 -2.22
N GLY A 15 -6.54 8.31 -1.79
CA GLY A 15 -6.72 7.68 -0.47
C GLY A 15 -5.95 6.38 -0.31
N GLY A 16 -5.96 5.50 -1.32
CA GLY A 16 -5.23 4.23 -1.26
C GLY A 16 -3.72 4.41 -1.24
N LYS A 17 -3.20 5.38 -2.01
CA LYS A 17 -1.78 5.74 -1.96
C LYS A 17 -1.38 6.29 -0.59
N ALA A 18 -2.17 7.22 -0.05
CA ALA A 18 -1.93 7.80 1.28
C ALA A 18 -1.95 6.73 2.37
N MET A 19 -2.91 5.80 2.32
CA MET A 19 -3.00 4.69 3.27
C MET A 19 -1.82 3.73 3.15
N ALA A 20 -1.43 3.36 1.93
CA ALA A 20 -0.27 2.48 1.72
C ALA A 20 1.02 3.12 2.22
N ALA A 21 1.23 4.41 1.95
CA ALA A 21 2.37 5.17 2.47
C ALA A 21 2.36 5.25 4.00
N HIS A 22 1.21 5.55 4.60
CA HIS A 22 1.08 5.64 6.05
C HIS A 22 1.40 4.31 6.76
N LEU A 23 0.84 3.20 6.26
CA LEU A 23 1.13 1.86 6.80
C LEU A 23 2.61 1.48 6.60
N GLY A 24 3.23 1.89 5.49
CA GLY A 24 4.67 1.74 5.26
C GLY A 24 5.51 2.53 6.26
N LEU A 25 5.14 3.77 6.58
CA LEU A 25 5.79 4.60 7.60
C LEU A 25 5.71 3.99 9.01
N MET A 26 4.61 3.30 9.32
CA MET A 26 4.46 2.53 10.57
C MET A 26 5.30 1.23 10.59
N GLY A 27 5.99 0.92 9.49
CA GLY A 27 6.88 -0.24 9.39
C GLY A 27 6.16 -1.57 9.19
N PHE A 28 4.97 -1.54 8.57
CA PHE A 28 4.28 -2.73 8.09
C PHE A 28 4.71 -3.08 6.67
N ARG A 29 4.62 -4.37 6.30
CA ARG A 29 4.75 -4.79 4.91
C ARG A 29 3.43 -4.52 4.20
N VAL A 30 3.47 -3.72 3.14
CA VAL A 30 2.29 -3.28 2.41
C VAL A 30 2.44 -3.55 0.92
N THR A 31 1.39 -4.07 0.30
CA THR A 31 1.25 -4.16 -1.16
C THR A 31 0.16 -3.19 -1.60
N LEU A 32 0.45 -2.27 -2.53
CA LEU A 32 -0.57 -1.44 -3.19
C LEU A 32 -0.91 -2.07 -4.54
N TYR A 33 -2.17 -2.39 -4.76
CA TYR A 33 -2.65 -2.97 -6.00
C TYR A 33 -3.66 -2.05 -6.69
N ASN A 34 -3.61 -2.01 -8.01
CA ASN A 34 -4.62 -1.36 -8.83
C ASN A 34 -4.85 -2.18 -10.10
N ARG A 35 -6.09 -2.22 -10.60
CA ARG A 35 -6.46 -2.97 -11.82
C ARG A 35 -5.58 -2.59 -13.02
N THR A 36 -5.23 -1.31 -13.16
CA THR A 36 -4.32 -0.82 -14.19
C THR A 36 -3.00 -0.36 -13.58
N ALA A 37 -1.89 -0.75 -14.22
CA ALA A 37 -0.54 -0.51 -13.71
C ALA A 37 -0.19 0.99 -13.64
N ALA A 38 -0.70 1.81 -14.57
CA ALA A 38 -0.41 3.24 -14.67
C ALA A 38 -0.61 4.06 -13.37
N ARG A 39 -1.46 3.60 -12.44
CA ARG A 39 -1.69 4.30 -11.15
C ARG A 39 -0.67 3.93 -10.06
N VAL A 40 0.05 2.82 -10.24
CA VAL A 40 1.06 2.28 -9.32
C VAL A 40 2.47 2.49 -9.85
N GLU A 41 2.71 2.41 -11.16
CA GLU A 41 4.04 2.54 -11.78
C GLU A 41 4.78 3.85 -11.47
N ALA A 42 4.04 4.91 -11.12
CA ALA A 42 4.60 6.22 -10.78
C ALA A 42 4.99 6.36 -9.28
N ILE A 43 4.90 5.30 -8.47
CA ILE A 43 5.13 5.28 -7.02
C ILE A 43 6.31 4.36 -6.73
#